data_AF-A0A1F8XUU8-F1
#
_entry.id   AF-A0A1F8XUU8-F1
#
_cell.length_a   1.000
_cell.length_b   1.000
_cell.length_c   1.000
_cell.angle_alpha   90.00
_cell.angle_beta   90.00
_cell.angle_gamma   90.00
#
_symmetry.space_group_name_H-M   'P 1'
#
loop_
_entity.id
_entity.type
_entity.pdbx_description
1 polymer ?
#
loop_
_entity_poly.entity_id
_entity_poly.type
_entity_poly.pdbx_seq_one_letter_code
_entity_poly.pdbx_strand_id
1 'polypeptide(L)'
;MNQEKCAITAARMLNCVDARHQRLFIDGLLAELSEARRLQWMQLVCEMTYPDLVWKDLEAWLEKKFGRDPRKTPREVASLCRRRFRMNPKTLPFLVRVAQKVKLRVRARLRRHPELKKI
;
A
#
# COMPACT_ATOMS: atom_id res chain seq x y z
N MET A 1 20.82 16.67 -20.65
CA MET A 1 19.36 16.58 -20.83
C MET A 1 18.73 16.45 -19.45
N ASN A 2 17.87 17.39 -19.03
CA ASN A 2 17.30 17.42 -17.67
C ASN A 2 16.30 16.26 -17.52
N GLN A 3 16.55 15.35 -16.57
CA GLN A 3 15.71 14.16 -16.31
C GLN A 3 14.24 14.51 -16.05
N GLU A 4 13.99 15.67 -15.43
CA GLU A 4 12.64 16.18 -15.17
C GLU A 4 11.90 16.53 -16.47
N LYS A 5 12.58 17.18 -17.42
CA LYS A 5 12.00 17.51 -18.73
C LYS A 5 11.66 16.24 -19.53
N CYS A 6 12.48 15.21 -19.41
CA CYS A 6 12.20 13.91 -20.04
C CYS A 6 10.96 13.24 -19.42
N ALA A 7 10.84 13.23 -18.09
CA ALA A 7 9.70 12.65 -17.38
C ALA A 7 8.38 13.36 -17.74
N ILE A 8 8.38 14.70 -17.77
CA ILE A 8 7.19 15.49 -18.15
C ILE A 8 6.81 15.22 -19.62
N THR A 9 7.79 15.13 -20.51
CA THR A 9 7.53 14.85 -21.94
C THR A 9 6.94 13.46 -22.13
N ALA A 10 7.48 12.45 -21.45
CA ALA A 10 6.94 11.09 -21.48
C ALA A 10 5.50 11.03 -20.94
N ALA A 11 5.21 11.73 -19.84
CA ALA A 11 3.85 11.81 -19.29
C ALA A 11 2.86 12.44 -20.28
N ARG A 12 3.27 13.51 -20.99
CA ARG A 12 2.45 14.13 -22.03
C ARG A 12 2.18 13.18 -23.20
N MET A 13 3.22 12.51 -23.70
CA MET A 13 3.08 11.53 -24.79
C MET A 13 2.14 10.39 -24.40
N LEU A 14 2.24 9.89 -23.17
CA LEU A 14 1.36 8.85 -22.65
C LEU A 14 -0.11 9.30 -22.61
N ASN A 15 -0.38 10.56 -22.30
CA ASN A 15 -1.73 11.11 -22.24
C ASN A 15 -2.37 11.28 -23.64
N CYS A 16 -1.56 11.30 -24.70
CA CYS A 16 -2.04 11.44 -26.09
C CYS A 16 -2.35 10.10 -26.77
N VAL A 17 -1.98 8.97 -26.18
CA VAL A 17 -2.27 7.63 -26.72
C VAL A 17 -3.50 7.01 -26.06
N ASP A 18 -4.15 6.05 -26.74
CA ASP A 18 -5.33 5.38 -26.23
C ASP A 18 -5.05 4.51 -24.99
N ALA A 19 -6.13 4.09 -24.31
CA ALA A 19 -6.06 3.32 -23.07
C ALA A 19 -5.30 1.98 -23.19
N ARG A 20 -5.28 1.35 -24.38
CA ARG A 20 -4.54 0.10 -24.60
C ARG A 20 -3.05 0.38 -24.58
N HIS A 21 -2.59 1.41 -25.30
CA HIS A 21 -1.18 1.81 -25.32
C HIS A 21 -0.72 2.34 -23.95
N GLN A 22 -1.58 3.09 -23.25
CA GLN A 22 -1.30 3.51 -21.89
C GLN A 22 -1.07 2.32 -20.96
N ARG A 23 -1.92 1.28 -21.06
CA ARG A 23 -1.78 0.07 -20.24
C ARG A 23 -0.49 -0.68 -20.57
N LEU A 24 -0.15 -0.86 -21.84
CA LEU A 24 1.10 -1.51 -22.26
C LEU A 24 2.34 -0.79 -21.70
N PHE A 25 2.34 0.55 -21.77
CA PHE A 25 3.42 1.35 -21.19
C PHE A 25 3.52 1.16 -19.67
N ILE A 26 2.39 1.25 -18.95
CA ILE A 26 2.36 1.05 -17.49
C ILE A 26 2.85 -0.36 -17.14
N ASP A 27 2.38 -1.39 -17.85
CA ASP A 27 2.76 -2.78 -17.58
C ASP A 27 4.26 -3.01 -17.81
N GLY A 28 4.81 -2.48 -18.91
CA GLY A 28 6.25 -2.51 -19.19
C GLY A 28 7.08 -1.74 -18.16
N LEU A 29 6.65 -0.51 -17.82
CA LEU A 29 7.30 0.29 -16.79
C LEU A 29 7.33 -0.43 -15.44
N LEU A 30 6.19 -1.01 -15.04
CA LEU A 30 6.12 -1.77 -13.80
C LEU A 30 6.98 -3.03 -13.88
N ALA A 31 7.03 -3.73 -15.02
CA ALA A 31 7.85 -4.93 -15.22
C ALA A 31 9.32 -4.70 -14.82
N GLU A 32 9.88 -3.57 -15.21
CA GLU A 32 11.27 -3.17 -14.95
C GLU A 32 11.54 -2.76 -13.48
N LEU A 33 10.49 -2.49 -12.70
CA LEU A 33 10.66 -2.13 -11.29
C LEU A 33 10.79 -3.37 -10.41
N SER A 34 11.79 -3.34 -9.51
CA SER A 34 11.90 -4.30 -8.42
C SER A 34 10.67 -4.26 -7.52
N GLU A 35 10.38 -5.36 -6.83
CA GLU A 35 9.23 -5.44 -5.90
C GLU A 35 9.26 -4.33 -4.85
N ALA A 36 10.45 -3.99 -4.33
CA ALA A 36 10.63 -2.90 -3.38
C ALA A 36 10.25 -1.53 -3.98
N ARG A 37 10.67 -1.24 -5.22
CA ARG A 37 10.31 0.01 -5.91
C ARG A 37 8.83 0.07 -6.26
N ARG A 38 8.23 -1.05 -6.70
CA ARG A 38 6.78 -1.13 -6.95
C ARG A 38 5.97 -0.80 -5.70
N LEU A 39 6.41 -1.26 -4.53
CA LEU A 39 5.76 -0.94 -3.25
C LEU A 39 5.87 0.55 -2.90
N GLN A 40 7.05 1.16 -3.09
CA GLN A 40 7.24 2.60 -2.87
C GLN A 40 6.35 3.43 -3.80
N TRP A 41 6.29 3.06 -5.08
CA TRP A 41 5.41 3.70 -6.06
C TRP A 41 3.94 3.56 -5.70
N MET A 42 3.52 2.35 -5.29
CA MET A 42 2.15 2.13 -4.86
C MET A 42 1.78 2.93 -3.60
N GLN A 43 2.73 3.08 -2.67
CA GLN A 43 2.56 3.95 -1.51
C GLN A 43 2.38 5.41 -1.95
N LEU A 44 3.26 5.92 -2.82
CA LEU A 44 3.17 7.28 -3.35
C LEU A 44 1.83 7.51 -4.08
N VAL A 45 1.39 6.56 -4.91
CA VAL A 45 0.09 6.63 -5.58
C VAL A 45 -1.05 6.69 -4.55
N CYS A 46 -0.99 5.89 -3.49
CA CYS A 46 -2.02 5.92 -2.46
C CYS A 46 -1.99 7.24 -1.66
N GLU A 47 -0.82 7.79 -1.35
CA GLU A 47 -0.67 9.11 -0.70
C GLU A 47 -1.26 10.23 -1.56
N MET A 48 -1.01 10.22 -2.88
CA MET A 48 -1.59 11.19 -3.81
C MET A 48 -3.10 11.00 -4.01
N THR A 49 -3.59 9.76 -3.98
CA THR A 49 -5.02 9.44 -4.20
C THR A 49 -5.87 9.71 -2.95
N TYR A 50 -5.27 9.60 -1.77
CA TYR A 50 -5.95 9.77 -0.48
C TYR A 50 -5.21 10.81 0.38
N PRO A 51 -5.21 12.10 -0.01
CA PRO A 51 -4.48 13.15 0.71
C PRO A 51 -4.99 13.35 2.15
N ASP A 52 -6.29 13.11 2.38
CA ASP A 52 -6.92 13.23 3.71
C ASP A 52 -6.66 12.00 4.61
N LEU A 53 -6.10 10.93 4.04
CA LEU A 53 -5.79 9.72 4.80
C LEU A 53 -4.48 9.90 5.54
N VAL A 54 -4.57 10.07 6.85
CA VAL A 54 -3.40 10.01 7.73
C VAL A 54 -2.92 8.56 7.82
N TRP A 55 -1.84 8.23 7.10
CA TRP A 55 -1.28 6.87 7.07
C TRP A 55 -0.93 6.30 8.43
N LYS A 56 -0.50 7.17 9.36
CA LYS A 56 -0.24 6.81 10.76
C LYS A 56 -1.49 6.26 11.45
N ASP A 57 -2.67 6.82 11.17
CA ASP A 57 -3.94 6.38 11.76
C ASP A 57 -4.38 5.04 11.16
N LEU A 58 -4.12 4.83 9.87
CA LEU A 58 -4.33 3.55 9.22
C LEU A 58 -3.47 2.46 9.86
N GLU A 59 -2.17 2.69 10.03
CA GLU A 59 -1.27 1.73 10.69
C GLU A 59 -1.68 1.47 12.14
N ALA A 60 -2.01 2.51 12.91
CA ALA A 60 -2.47 2.38 14.28
C ALA A 60 -3.77 1.55 14.37
N TRP A 61 -4.69 1.75 13.43
CA TRP A 61 -5.92 0.97 13.35
C TRP A 61 -5.63 -0.51 13.03
N LEU A 62 -4.71 -0.80 12.11
CA LEU A 62 -4.26 -2.17 11.83
C LEU A 62 -3.63 -2.82 13.06
N GLU A 63 -2.77 -2.10 13.77
CA GLU A 63 -2.14 -2.58 15.01
C GLU A 63 -3.18 -2.95 16.06
N LYS A 64 -4.19 -2.11 16.25
CA LYS A 64 -5.29 -2.38 17.19
C LYS A 64 -6.07 -3.65 16.80
N LYS A 65 -6.27 -3.90 15.50
CA LYS A 65 -6.96 -5.12 15.03
C LYS A 65 -6.15 -6.39 15.28
N PHE A 66 -4.85 -6.37 14.99
CA PHE A 66 -3.98 -7.52 15.26
C PHE A 66 -3.67 -7.72 16.74
N GLY A 67 -3.63 -6.65 17.52
CA GLY A 67 -3.49 -6.73 18.97
C GLY A 67 -4.69 -7.40 19.63
N ARG A 68 -5.91 -7.02 19.22
CA ARG A 68 -7.15 -7.61 19.73
C ARG A 68 -7.36 -9.06 19.29
N ASP A 69 -7.00 -9.39 18.05
CA ASP A 69 -7.12 -10.75 17.54
C ASP A 69 -5.91 -11.11 16.68
N PRO A 70 -4.90 -11.77 17.27
CA PRO A 70 -3.69 -12.18 16.57
C PRO A 70 -3.93 -13.25 15.49
N ARG A 71 -5.06 -13.97 15.54
CA ARG A 71 -5.37 -15.06 14.60
C ARG A 71 -5.77 -14.52 13.22
N LYS A 72 -6.36 -13.32 13.15
CA LYS A 72 -6.77 -12.70 11.89
C LYS A 72 -5.65 -12.60 10.87
N THR A 73 -5.95 -12.99 9.64
CA THR A 73 -5.00 -12.92 8.54
C THR A 73 -4.82 -11.49 8.05
N PRO A 74 -3.64 -11.15 7.49
CA PRO A 74 -3.43 -9.85 6.86
C PRO A 74 -4.47 -9.51 5.79
N ARG A 75 -4.96 -10.51 5.04
CA ARG A 75 -5.97 -10.33 4.00
C ARG A 75 -7.32 -9.90 4.57
N GLU A 76 -7.76 -10.53 5.66
CA GLU A 76 -9.01 -10.16 6.32
C GLU A 76 -8.95 -8.75 6.90
N VAL A 77 -7.86 -8.43 7.61
CA VAL A 77 -7.70 -7.11 8.23
C VAL A 77 -7.53 -6.01 7.17
N ALA A 78 -6.81 -6.27 6.07
CA ALA A 78 -6.71 -5.35 4.94
C ALA A 78 -8.07 -5.09 4.26
N SER A 79 -8.91 -6.14 4.11
CA SER A 79 -10.27 -5.98 3.57
C SER A 79 -11.17 -5.13 4.48
N LEU A 80 -11.03 -5.28 5.80
CA LEU A 80 -11.72 -4.42 6.76
C LEU A 80 -11.18 -2.98 6.74
N CYS A 81 -9.87 -2.82 6.64
CA CYS A 81 -9.19 -1.53 6.53
C CYS A 81 -9.70 -0.75 5.31
N ARG A 82 -9.68 -1.40 4.14
CA ARG A 82 -10.20 -0.84 2.89
C ARG A 82 -11.62 -0.30 3.04
N ARG A 83 -12.52 -1.08 3.65
CA ARG A 83 -13.91 -0.67 3.90
C ARG A 83 -13.99 0.50 4.88
N ARG A 84 -13.22 0.47 5.96
CA ARG A 84 -13.20 1.52 7.00
C ARG A 84 -12.73 2.87 6.49
N PHE A 85 -11.75 2.88 5.58
CA PHE A 85 -11.16 4.08 4.99
C PHE A 85 -11.68 4.38 3.58
N ARG A 86 -12.72 3.66 3.13
CA ARG A 86 -13.38 3.85 1.82
C ARG A 86 -12.40 3.85 0.64
N MET A 87 -11.37 3.01 0.71
CA MET A 87 -10.35 2.91 -0.34
C MET A 87 -10.83 2.03 -1.51
N ASN A 88 -10.28 2.32 -2.69
CA ASN A 88 -10.58 1.60 -3.93
C ASN A 88 -10.23 0.11 -3.79
N PRO A 89 -11.07 -0.84 -4.26
CA PRO A 89 -10.76 -2.27 -4.30
C PRO A 89 -9.36 -2.62 -4.82
N LYS A 90 -8.85 -1.86 -5.79
CA LYS A 90 -7.53 -2.06 -6.40
C LYS A 90 -6.36 -1.82 -5.44
N THR A 91 -6.56 -1.14 -4.31
CA THR A 91 -5.50 -0.94 -3.30
C THR A 91 -5.35 -2.14 -2.37
N LEU A 92 -6.24 -3.13 -2.44
CA LEU A 92 -6.20 -4.28 -1.54
C LEU A 92 -4.86 -5.02 -1.52
N PRO A 93 -4.19 -5.33 -2.65
CA PRO A 93 -2.88 -5.97 -2.64
C PRO A 93 -1.83 -5.19 -1.84
N PHE A 94 -1.83 -3.86 -1.95
CA PHE A 94 -0.98 -2.98 -1.18
C PHE A 94 -1.33 -3.01 0.31
N LEU A 95 -2.62 -2.88 0.64
CA LEU A 95 -3.09 -2.94 2.04
C LEU A 95 -2.76 -4.29 2.70
N VAL A 96 -2.76 -5.40 1.96
CA VAL A 96 -2.31 -6.70 2.47
C VAL A 96 -0.85 -6.65 2.86
N ARG A 97 0.02 -6.03 2.05
CA ARG A 97 1.45 -5.88 2.36
C ARG A 97 1.69 -4.99 3.58
N VAL A 98 0.95 -3.87 3.68
CA VAL A 98 0.98 -3.03 4.88
C VAL A 98 0.54 -3.83 6.10
N ALA A 99 -0.60 -4.53 6.02
CA ALA A 99 -1.12 -5.36 7.09
C ALA A 99 -0.15 -6.49 7.50
N GLN A 100 0.58 -7.10 6.56
CA GLN A 100 1.64 -8.07 6.85
C GLN A 100 2.77 -7.44 7.68
N LYS A 101 3.30 -6.29 7.26
CA LYS A 101 4.35 -5.57 7.99
C LYS A 101 3.89 -5.24 9.41
N VAL A 102 2.68 -4.68 9.54
CA VAL A 102 2.08 -4.35 10.83
C VAL A 102 1.94 -5.61 11.71
N LYS A 103 1.40 -6.71 11.17
CA LYS A 103 1.25 -7.97 11.92
C LYS A 103 2.60 -8.50 12.41
N LEU A 104 3.65 -8.42 11.60
CA LEU A 104 5.00 -8.81 12.02
C LEU A 104 5.51 -7.95 13.18
N ARG A 105 5.33 -6.62 13.13
CA ARG A 105 5.68 -5.72 14.24
C ARG A 105 4.91 -6.07 15.52
N VAL A 106 3.60 -6.30 15.41
CA VAL A 106 2.76 -6.70 16.57
C VAL A 106 3.22 -8.04 17.14
N ARG A 107 3.51 -9.04 16.30
CA ARG A 107 4.04 -10.34 16.77
C ARG A 107 5.38 -10.19 17.48
N ALA A 108 6.29 -9.36 16.96
CA ALA A 108 7.56 -9.08 17.60
C ALA A 108 7.37 -8.42 18.99
N ARG A 109 6.45 -7.45 19.08
CA ARG A 109 6.08 -6.79 20.36
C ARG A 109 5.52 -7.80 21.37
N LEU A 110 4.58 -8.65 20.97
CA LEU A 110 3.98 -9.68 21.83
C LEU A 110 4.94 -10.81 22.24
N ARG A 111 6.03 -11.01 21.49
CA ARG A 111 7.12 -11.93 21.90
C ARG A 111 8.01 -11.31 22.97
N ARG A 112 8.28 -10.00 22.86
CA ARG A 112 9.07 -9.24 23.85
C ARG A 112 8.29 -8.96 25.14
N HIS A 113 6.97 -8.83 25.03
CA HIS A 113 6.04 -8.51 26.12
C HIS A 113 4.91 -9.53 26.20
N PRO A 114 5.16 -10.74 26.75
CA PRO A 114 4.17 -11.80 26.86
C PRO A 114 2.94 -11.42 27.70
N GLU A 115 3.11 -10.51 28.66
CA GLU A 115 2.06 -9.97 29.53
C GLU A 115 0.92 -9.30 28.75
N LEU A 116 1.21 -8.74 27.57
CA LEU A 116 0.23 -8.11 26.70
C LEU A 116 -0.68 -9.10 25.96
N LYS A 117 -0.45 -10.41 26.06
CA LYS A 117 -1.34 -11.44 25.51
C LYS A 117 -2.64 -11.63 26.31
N LYS A 118 -2.74 -11.07 27.51
CA LYS A 118 -3.84 -11.30 28.47
C LYS A 118 -5.00 -10.28 28.37
N ILE A 119 -5.06 -9.44 27.33
CA ILE A 119 -6.13 -8.46 27.11
C ILE A 119 -7.05 -8.90 25.97
#